data_AF-A0A5C2H812-F1
#
_entry.id   AF-A0A5C2H812-F1
#
_cell.length_a   1.000
_cell.length_b   1.000
_cell.length_c   1.000
_cell.angle_alpha   90.00
_cell.angle_beta   90.00
_cell.angle_gamma   90.00
#
_symmetry.space_group_name_H-M   'P 1'
#
loop_
_entity.id
_entity.type
_entity.pdbx_description
1 polymer ?
#
loop_
_entity_poly.entity_id
_entity_poly.type
_entity_poly.pdbx_seq_one_letter_code
_entity_poly.pdbx_strand_id
1 'polypeptide(L)'
;MNLKELEIQKKEEEFSLKLLEKEESLKKEVQLYKEIAVHSQEEGLVAFDKDNNLIFANNLARNNIKDYSIVLDAVVNRSDRLIMEDYEANVSLKQYQDFNIVSLKKTSIHDNKDGGLLQRHSANVTKALDNTQQTYLSLLEELKGMATESNETAEGSTEGLNLTKEIVADSDLLHEELEVENQVVDSLVEKSKDIAQVINIIQEIAFQTNILSLNAAVEAATAGEAGKGFAVVAQEVRNLATRSADAAKQIKDVVTSIQAETQRIETSSKKVSGVVNETKQRIAVLSKLMTTFQKNANRSVYEVESISNKIFINLAKLDHVIYKNNLYQLIFGNDNNFKAVDHHNCRLGKWYDTGLGKEEFSFVPSYKGLEKYHHTVHHQANLLAKECSGHSVSCSKQLIEDKIQLVEDASEYVFIYLDKILEEKNETVMKEAAQKLFN
;
A
#
# COMPACT_ATOMS: atom_id res chain seq x y z
N MET A 1 -115.25 10.81 -5.19
CA MET A 1 -113.97 11.21 -4.55
C MET A 1 -114.21 12.46 -3.75
N ASN A 2 -113.95 12.38 -2.45
CA ASN A 2 -114.04 13.50 -1.52
C ASN A 2 -112.86 14.46 -1.78
N LEU A 3 -113.03 15.78 -1.63
CA LEU A 3 -111.97 16.79 -1.89
C LEU A 3 -110.67 16.50 -1.12
N LYS A 4 -110.76 15.86 0.04
CA LYS A 4 -109.61 15.37 0.82
C LYS A 4 -108.82 14.23 0.15
N GLU A 5 -109.47 13.33 -0.58
CA GLU A 5 -108.79 12.23 -1.28
C GLU A 5 -107.97 12.76 -2.46
N LEU A 6 -108.50 13.76 -3.19
CA LEU A 6 -107.80 14.41 -4.30
C LEU A 6 -106.54 15.17 -3.83
N GLU A 7 -106.59 15.76 -2.64
CA GLU A 7 -105.49 16.52 -2.04
C GLU A 7 -104.39 15.61 -1.47
N ILE A 8 -104.77 14.43 -0.94
CA ILE A 8 -103.82 13.38 -0.53
C ILE A 8 -103.11 12.80 -1.75
N GLN A 9 -103.86 12.44 -2.79
CA GLN A 9 -103.32 11.85 -4.02
C GLN A 9 -102.32 12.80 -4.72
N LYS A 10 -102.62 14.11 -4.71
CA LYS A 10 -101.72 15.14 -5.26
C LYS A 10 -100.43 15.31 -4.43
N LYS A 11 -100.51 15.17 -3.10
CA LYS A 11 -99.33 15.17 -2.22
C LYS A 11 -98.50 13.90 -2.36
N GLU A 12 -99.14 12.75 -2.58
CA GLU A 12 -98.46 11.47 -2.86
C GLU A 12 -97.72 11.51 -4.21
N GLU A 13 -98.32 12.10 -5.24
CA GLU A 13 -97.66 12.35 -6.52
C GLU A 13 -96.48 13.32 -6.39
N GLU A 14 -96.64 14.43 -5.66
CA GLU A 14 -95.55 15.40 -5.44
C GLU A 14 -94.39 14.81 -4.61
N PHE A 15 -94.70 13.99 -3.61
CA PHE A 15 -93.70 13.26 -2.82
C PHE A 15 -92.98 12.22 -3.68
N SER A 16 -93.71 11.48 -4.51
CA SER A 16 -93.14 10.49 -5.44
C SER A 16 -92.21 11.16 -6.45
N LEU A 17 -92.58 12.34 -6.97
CA LEU A 17 -91.72 13.11 -7.88
C LEU A 17 -90.41 13.55 -7.20
N LYS A 18 -90.49 14.10 -5.98
CA LYS A 18 -89.29 14.48 -5.20
C LYS A 18 -88.41 13.28 -4.86
N LEU A 19 -89.01 12.11 -4.61
CA LEU A 19 -88.27 10.88 -4.36
C LEU A 19 -87.51 10.43 -5.62
N LEU A 20 -88.15 10.48 -6.78
CA LEU A 20 -87.54 10.17 -8.08
C LEU A 20 -86.40 11.15 -8.42
N GLU A 21 -86.60 12.45 -8.22
CA GLU A 21 -85.56 13.46 -8.40
C GLU A 21 -84.36 13.22 -7.47
N LYS A 22 -84.62 12.86 -6.21
CA LYS A 22 -83.56 12.53 -5.25
C LYS A 22 -82.83 11.23 -5.61
N GLU A 23 -83.57 10.22 -6.07
CA GLU A 23 -82.99 8.97 -6.57
C GLU A 23 -82.10 9.22 -7.79
N GLU A 24 -82.55 10.03 -8.74
CA GLU A 24 -81.76 10.39 -9.92
C GLU A 24 -80.51 11.19 -9.55
N SER A 25 -80.63 12.14 -8.61
CA SER A 25 -79.49 12.88 -8.07
C SER A 25 -78.46 11.95 -7.41
N LEU A 26 -78.90 10.98 -6.61
CA LEU A 26 -78.02 10.01 -5.97
C LEU A 26 -77.37 9.07 -6.99
N LYS A 27 -78.09 8.65 -8.03
CA LYS A 27 -77.53 7.87 -9.14
C LYS A 27 -76.42 8.63 -9.87
N LYS A 28 -76.62 9.92 -10.14
CA LYS A 28 -75.59 10.79 -10.75
C LYS A 28 -74.35 10.92 -9.85
N GLU A 29 -74.55 11.09 -8.55
CA GLU A 29 -73.45 11.19 -7.58
C GLU A 29 -72.65 9.87 -7.48
N VAL A 30 -73.34 8.73 -7.40
CA VAL A 30 -72.70 7.41 -7.42
C VAL A 30 -71.92 7.17 -8.72
N GLN A 31 -72.47 7.59 -9.87
CA GLN A 31 -71.76 7.47 -11.13
C GLN A 31 -70.49 8.33 -11.15
N LEU A 32 -70.53 9.55 -10.64
CA LEU A 32 -69.36 10.41 -10.51
C LEU A 32 -68.26 9.74 -9.66
N TYR A 33 -68.61 9.17 -8.50
CA TYR A 33 -67.62 8.45 -7.68
C TYR A 33 -67.04 7.23 -8.39
N LYS A 34 -67.85 6.51 -9.17
CA LYS A 34 -67.35 5.39 -10.00
C LYS A 34 -66.36 5.89 -11.05
N GLU A 35 -66.67 6.97 -11.77
CA GLU A 35 -65.75 7.56 -12.77
C GLU A 35 -64.43 8.01 -12.13
N ILE A 36 -64.49 8.63 -10.95
CA ILE A 36 -63.28 9.02 -10.19
C ILE A 36 -62.45 7.79 -9.81
N ALA A 37 -63.07 6.74 -9.26
CA ALA A 37 -62.39 5.51 -8.87
C ALA A 37 -61.82 4.74 -10.07
N VAL A 38 -62.46 4.83 -11.24
CA VAL A 38 -62.01 4.26 -12.51
C VAL A 38 -60.71 4.90 -13.01
N HIS A 39 -60.46 6.17 -12.67
CA HIS A 39 -59.27 6.92 -13.08
C HIS A 39 -58.00 6.64 -12.27
N SER A 40 -58.07 5.83 -11.20
CA SER A 40 -56.88 5.47 -10.40
C SER A 40 -55.77 4.87 -11.27
N GLN A 41 -54.56 5.44 -11.20
CA GLN A 41 -53.39 5.01 -11.96
C GLN A 41 -52.43 4.11 -11.17
N GLU A 42 -52.50 4.12 -9.84
CA GLU A 42 -51.57 3.38 -8.98
C GLU A 42 -52.21 2.12 -8.35
N GLU A 43 -53.51 2.17 -8.02
CA GLU A 43 -54.20 1.10 -7.30
C GLU A 43 -55.35 0.51 -8.10
N GLY A 44 -55.39 -0.83 -8.17
CA GLY A 44 -56.52 -1.60 -8.67
C GLY A 44 -57.58 -1.71 -7.59
N LEU A 45 -58.76 -1.16 -7.82
CA LEU A 45 -59.85 -1.18 -6.85
C LEU A 45 -60.89 -2.22 -7.28
N VAL A 46 -61.22 -3.12 -6.38
CA VAL A 46 -62.23 -4.17 -6.55
C VAL A 46 -63.17 -4.13 -5.35
N ALA A 47 -64.48 -4.27 -5.57
CA ALA A 47 -65.42 -4.36 -4.47
C ALA A 47 -66.38 -5.54 -4.64
N PHE A 48 -66.64 -6.23 -3.53
CA PHE A 48 -67.56 -7.36 -3.44
C PHE A 48 -68.70 -7.03 -2.47
N ASP A 49 -69.91 -7.55 -2.75
CA ASP A 49 -71.03 -7.53 -1.81
C ASP A 49 -70.94 -8.65 -0.74
N LYS A 50 -71.91 -8.69 0.17
CA LYS A 50 -72.03 -9.69 1.24
C LYS A 50 -72.16 -11.14 0.75
N ASP A 51 -72.64 -11.33 -0.47
CA ASP A 51 -72.82 -12.63 -1.12
C ASP A 51 -71.60 -12.98 -1.99
N ASN A 52 -70.51 -12.20 -1.87
CA ASN A 52 -69.26 -12.31 -2.60
C ASN A 52 -69.36 -12.06 -4.11
N ASN A 53 -70.40 -11.36 -4.57
CA ASN A 53 -70.49 -10.96 -5.98
C ASN A 53 -69.67 -9.70 -6.24
N LEU A 54 -68.99 -9.67 -7.37
CA LEU A 54 -68.24 -8.51 -7.84
C LEU A 54 -69.21 -7.36 -8.20
N ILE A 55 -69.13 -6.24 -7.48
CA ILE A 55 -69.97 -5.05 -7.72
C ILE A 55 -69.22 -3.94 -8.45
N PHE A 56 -67.89 -3.92 -8.38
CA PHE A 56 -67.07 -2.90 -8.99
C PHE A 56 -65.64 -3.39 -9.21
N ALA A 57 -65.07 -3.00 -10.35
CA ALA A 57 -63.63 -3.03 -10.60
C ALA A 57 -63.25 -1.80 -11.43
N ASN A 58 -62.14 -1.13 -11.10
CA ASN A 58 -61.63 -0.01 -11.88
C ASN A 58 -60.84 -0.47 -13.12
N ASN A 59 -60.42 0.45 -13.99
CA ASN A 59 -59.70 0.13 -15.23
C ASN A 59 -58.42 -0.66 -14.97
N LEU A 60 -57.64 -0.29 -13.95
CA LEU A 60 -56.39 -0.96 -13.62
C LEU A 60 -56.64 -2.42 -13.17
N ALA A 61 -57.66 -2.66 -12.35
CA ALA A 61 -58.03 -4.02 -11.96
C ALA A 61 -58.56 -4.84 -13.14
N ARG A 62 -59.42 -4.28 -14.00
CA ARG A 62 -59.98 -4.99 -15.18
C ARG A 62 -58.92 -5.37 -16.21
N ASN A 63 -57.93 -4.51 -16.42
CA ASN A 63 -56.88 -4.75 -17.40
C ASN A 63 -55.89 -5.84 -16.96
N ASN A 64 -55.69 -5.98 -15.65
CA ASN A 64 -54.67 -6.89 -15.11
C ASN A 64 -55.26 -8.19 -14.53
N ILE A 65 -56.54 -8.21 -14.13
CA ILE A 65 -57.19 -9.36 -13.47
C ILE A 65 -58.27 -9.93 -14.38
N LYS A 66 -58.04 -11.16 -14.86
CA LYS A 66 -58.99 -11.88 -15.73
C LYS A 66 -60.03 -12.67 -14.93
N ASP A 67 -59.64 -13.21 -13.78
CA ASP A 67 -60.51 -13.94 -12.85
C ASP A 67 -60.42 -13.30 -11.47
N TYR A 68 -61.56 -12.83 -10.95
CA TYR A 68 -61.65 -12.18 -9.65
C TYR A 68 -61.81 -13.16 -8.48
N SER A 69 -61.97 -14.46 -8.76
CA SER A 69 -62.01 -15.52 -7.73
C SER A 69 -60.74 -15.50 -6.88
N ILE A 70 -59.58 -15.28 -7.49
CA ILE A 70 -58.28 -15.19 -6.81
C ILE A 70 -58.21 -14.01 -5.82
N VAL A 71 -58.87 -12.90 -6.15
CA VAL A 71 -58.94 -11.71 -5.27
C VAL A 71 -59.86 -12.01 -4.11
N LEU A 72 -61.00 -12.65 -4.39
CA LEU A 72 -61.95 -13.06 -3.37
C LEU A 72 -61.33 -14.09 -2.41
N ASP A 73 -60.57 -15.07 -2.91
CA ASP A 73 -59.84 -16.03 -2.09
C ASP A 73 -58.82 -15.34 -1.19
N ALA A 74 -58.10 -14.33 -1.69
CA ALA A 74 -57.20 -13.52 -0.88
C ALA A 74 -57.95 -12.75 0.22
N VAL A 75 -59.14 -12.21 -0.07
CA VAL A 75 -59.98 -11.51 0.91
C VAL A 75 -60.51 -12.47 1.98
N VAL A 76 -61.02 -13.64 1.59
CA VAL A 76 -61.56 -14.66 2.50
C VAL A 76 -60.47 -15.21 3.42
N ASN A 77 -59.28 -15.45 2.87
CA ASN A 77 -58.13 -15.94 3.62
C ASN A 77 -57.36 -14.83 4.37
N ARG A 78 -57.81 -13.56 4.27
CA ARG A 78 -57.13 -12.37 4.82
C ARG A 78 -55.65 -12.28 4.44
N SER A 79 -55.33 -12.67 3.22
CA SER A 79 -53.99 -12.54 2.68
C SER A 79 -53.70 -11.08 2.36
N ASP A 80 -52.55 -10.60 2.82
CA ASP A 80 -52.00 -9.27 2.52
C ASP A 80 -51.31 -9.21 1.15
N ARG A 81 -51.21 -10.37 0.47
CA ARG A 81 -50.52 -10.55 -0.80
C ARG A 81 -51.33 -11.44 -1.74
N LEU A 82 -51.33 -11.05 -3.01
CA LEU A 82 -51.91 -11.78 -4.12
C LEU A 82 -50.80 -12.08 -5.12
N ILE A 83 -50.55 -13.36 -5.37
CA ILE A 83 -49.58 -13.82 -6.36
C ILE A 83 -50.35 -14.26 -7.60
N MET A 84 -50.10 -13.58 -8.72
CA MET A 84 -50.66 -13.92 -10.03
C MET A 84 -49.53 -14.41 -10.95
N GLU A 85 -49.85 -15.01 -12.09
CA GLU A 85 -48.86 -15.60 -13.01
C GLU A 85 -47.74 -14.61 -13.41
N ASP A 86 -48.10 -13.34 -13.64
CA ASP A 86 -47.17 -12.34 -14.20
C ASP A 86 -46.75 -11.23 -13.21
N TYR A 87 -47.35 -11.16 -12.02
CA TYR A 87 -47.01 -10.15 -11.01
C TYR A 87 -47.58 -10.47 -9.62
N GLU A 88 -46.98 -9.85 -8.60
CA GLU A 88 -47.49 -9.85 -7.23
C GLU A 88 -48.20 -8.52 -6.95
N ALA A 89 -49.19 -8.53 -6.06
CA ALA A 89 -49.83 -7.32 -5.57
C ALA A 89 -50.05 -7.38 -4.05
N ASN A 90 -49.80 -6.26 -3.38
CA ASN A 90 -50.23 -6.08 -2.00
C ASN A 90 -51.74 -5.86 -1.98
N VAL A 91 -52.42 -6.54 -1.06
CA VAL A 91 -53.87 -6.52 -0.88
C VAL A 91 -54.19 -5.71 0.38
N SER A 92 -54.94 -4.63 0.23
CA SER A 92 -55.49 -3.87 1.34
C SER A 92 -57.01 -4.00 1.35
N LEU A 93 -57.54 -4.59 2.42
CA LEU A 93 -58.98 -4.79 2.59
C LEU A 93 -59.56 -3.72 3.51
N LYS A 94 -60.63 -3.05 3.05
CA LYS A 94 -61.45 -2.17 3.85
C LYS A 94 -62.91 -2.61 3.77
N GLN A 95 -63.49 -2.93 4.92
CA GLN A 95 -64.90 -3.28 5.03
C GLN A 95 -65.74 -2.02 5.27
N TYR A 96 -66.83 -1.87 4.52
CA TYR A 96 -67.79 -0.79 4.70
C TYR A 96 -69.20 -1.34 4.59
N GLN A 97 -69.93 -1.37 5.70
CA GLN A 97 -71.24 -2.02 5.81
C GLN A 97 -71.16 -3.48 5.29
N ASP A 98 -71.95 -3.81 4.27
CA ASP A 98 -72.03 -5.13 3.65
C ASP A 98 -71.07 -5.30 2.46
N PHE A 99 -70.12 -4.37 2.27
CA PHE A 99 -69.19 -4.37 1.14
C PHE A 99 -67.73 -4.56 1.57
N ASN A 100 -67.03 -5.43 0.84
CA ASN A 100 -65.58 -5.60 0.94
C ASN A 100 -64.91 -4.82 -0.19
N ILE A 101 -64.15 -3.78 0.15
CA ILE A 101 -63.39 -2.98 -0.80
C ILE A 101 -61.93 -3.41 -0.71
N VAL A 102 -61.39 -3.85 -1.84
CA VAL A 102 -60.01 -4.33 -1.99
C VAL A 102 -59.23 -3.33 -2.83
N SER A 103 -58.16 -2.81 -2.26
CA SER A 103 -57.13 -2.12 -3.03
C SER A 103 -55.97 -3.06 -3.31
N LEU A 104 -55.59 -3.15 -4.57
CA LEU A 104 -54.52 -3.98 -5.10
C LEU A 104 -53.44 -3.06 -5.62
N LYS A 105 -52.29 -3.04 -4.95
CA LYS A 105 -51.12 -2.29 -5.39
C LYS A 105 -50.11 -3.28 -5.93
N LYS A 106 -49.84 -3.24 -7.24
CA LYS A 106 -48.85 -4.10 -7.88
C LYS A 106 -47.51 -3.92 -7.17
N THR A 107 -46.90 -5.00 -6.74
CA THR A 107 -45.54 -5.04 -6.21
C THR A 107 -44.63 -5.63 -7.26
N SER A 108 -43.55 -4.94 -7.59
CA SER A 108 -42.50 -5.45 -8.46
C SER A 108 -41.19 -5.50 -7.69
N ILE A 109 -40.29 -6.41 -8.05
CA ILE A 109 -38.89 -6.31 -7.61
C ILE A 109 -38.23 -5.00 -8.09
N HIS A 110 -38.81 -4.38 -9.13
CA HIS A 110 -38.46 -3.05 -9.63
C HIS A 110 -39.25 -1.92 -8.97
N ASP A 111 -40.22 -2.23 -8.09
CA ASP A 111 -40.98 -1.22 -7.36
C ASP A 111 -40.16 -0.78 -6.14
N ASN A 112 -39.42 0.31 -6.32
CA ASN A 112 -38.43 0.84 -5.39
C ASN A 112 -38.99 1.27 -4.03
N LYS A 113 -40.31 1.29 -3.84
CA LYS A 113 -40.94 1.71 -2.57
C LYS A 113 -40.94 0.61 -1.50
N ASP A 114 -41.02 -0.67 -1.89
CA ASP A 114 -41.19 -1.80 -0.95
C ASP A 114 -40.23 -2.98 -1.20
N GLY A 115 -39.56 -3.03 -2.36
CA GLY A 115 -38.63 -4.10 -2.74
C GLY A 115 -37.18 -3.74 -2.46
N GLY A 116 -36.69 -3.90 -1.22
CA GLY A 116 -35.36 -3.49 -0.73
C GLY A 116 -34.11 -4.03 -1.46
N LEU A 117 -34.19 -4.55 -2.69
CA LEU A 117 -33.01 -4.92 -3.50
C LEU A 117 -32.13 -3.71 -3.84
N LEU A 118 -32.71 -2.60 -4.34
CA LEU A 118 -31.93 -1.40 -4.65
C LEU A 118 -31.28 -0.80 -3.40
N GLN A 119 -32.00 -0.79 -2.28
CA GLN A 119 -31.47 -0.37 -0.98
C GLN A 119 -30.33 -1.29 -0.50
N ARG A 120 -30.50 -2.62 -0.59
CA ARG A 120 -29.41 -3.58 -0.27
C ARG A 120 -28.22 -3.44 -1.19
N HIS A 121 -28.45 -3.26 -2.49
CA HIS A 121 -27.38 -3.02 -3.47
C HIS A 121 -26.60 -1.75 -3.12
N SER A 122 -27.31 -0.64 -2.88
CA SER A 122 -26.75 0.63 -2.44
C SER A 122 -25.93 0.51 -1.15
N ALA A 123 -26.46 -0.18 -0.13
CA ALA A 123 -25.74 -0.41 1.12
C ALA A 123 -24.46 -1.23 0.90
N ASN A 124 -24.51 -2.27 0.06
CA ASN A 124 -23.35 -3.07 -0.28
C ASN A 124 -22.31 -2.29 -1.09
N VAL A 125 -22.74 -1.46 -2.06
CA VAL A 125 -21.85 -0.59 -2.83
C VAL A 125 -21.18 0.42 -1.90
N THR A 126 -21.94 1.07 -1.02
CA THR A 126 -21.40 2.03 -0.04
C THR A 126 -20.34 1.38 0.85
N LYS A 127 -20.61 0.18 1.36
CA LYS A 127 -19.66 -0.59 2.16
C LYS A 127 -18.41 -1.00 1.37
N ALA A 128 -18.57 -1.42 0.11
CA ALA A 128 -17.45 -1.79 -0.75
C ALA A 128 -16.55 -0.60 -1.07
N LEU A 129 -17.15 0.57 -1.34
CA LEU A 129 -16.40 1.81 -1.58
C LEU A 129 -15.65 2.26 -0.33
N ASP A 130 -16.28 2.22 0.85
CA ASP A 130 -15.64 2.54 2.13
C ASP A 130 -14.45 1.61 2.41
N ASN A 131 -14.62 0.30 2.26
CA ASN A 131 -13.53 -0.67 2.39
C ASN A 131 -12.37 -0.38 1.43
N THR A 132 -12.67 0.01 0.18
CA THR A 132 -11.65 0.36 -0.82
C THR A 132 -10.92 1.64 -0.42
N GLN A 133 -11.65 2.63 0.11
CA GLN A 133 -11.07 3.88 0.62
C GLN A 133 -10.09 3.60 1.77
N GLN A 134 -10.48 2.78 2.75
CA GLN A 134 -9.61 2.38 3.85
C GLN A 134 -8.37 1.62 3.37
N THR A 135 -8.52 0.77 2.36
CA THR A 135 -7.40 0.02 1.77
C THR A 135 -6.37 0.97 1.15
N TYR A 136 -6.82 1.99 0.39
CA TYR A 136 -5.90 2.99 -0.16
C TYR A 136 -5.21 3.83 0.91
N LEU A 137 -5.90 4.15 2.01
CA LEU A 137 -5.29 4.86 3.14
C LEU A 137 -4.20 4.03 3.82
N SER A 138 -4.44 2.73 4.06
CA SER A 138 -3.43 1.81 4.59
C SER A 138 -2.22 1.71 3.68
N LEU A 139 -2.46 1.57 2.37
CA LEU A 139 -1.40 1.42 1.38
C LEU A 139 -0.51 2.68 1.30
N LEU A 140 -1.07 3.89 1.46
CA LEU A 140 -0.29 5.12 1.52
C LEU A 140 0.62 5.15 2.77
N GLU A 141 0.16 4.66 3.92
CA GLU A 141 0.98 4.60 5.13
C GLU A 141 2.09 3.54 5.01
N GLU A 142 1.79 2.36 4.45
CA GLU A 142 2.78 1.32 4.17
C GLU A 142 3.88 1.83 3.22
N LEU A 143 3.50 2.54 2.16
CA LEU A 143 4.46 3.13 1.22
C LEU A 143 5.35 4.19 1.86
N LYS A 144 4.85 4.97 2.82
CA LYS A 144 5.67 5.90 3.59
C LYS A 144 6.74 5.16 4.41
N GLY A 145 6.38 4.02 4.99
CA GLY A 145 7.34 3.12 5.64
C GLY A 145 8.42 2.62 4.68
N MET A 146 8.00 2.13 3.50
CA MET A 146 8.92 1.65 2.45
C MET A 146 9.88 2.75 1.95
N ALA A 147 9.41 3.99 1.81
CA ALA A 147 10.27 5.12 1.43
C ALA A 147 11.34 5.38 2.49
N THR A 148 10.97 5.33 3.77
CA THR A 148 11.88 5.53 4.90
C THR A 148 12.95 4.43 4.94
N GLU A 149 12.55 3.16 4.87
CA GLU A 149 13.46 2.00 4.85
C GLU A 149 14.41 2.04 3.63
N SER A 150 13.91 2.48 2.47
CA SER A 150 14.74 2.65 1.28
C SER A 150 15.78 3.75 1.49
N ASN A 151 15.42 4.87 2.11
CA ASN A 151 16.38 5.94 2.40
C ASN A 151 17.45 5.49 3.42
N GLU A 152 17.04 4.83 4.50
CA GLU A 152 17.96 4.24 5.49
C GLU A 152 18.93 3.22 4.86
N THR A 153 18.43 2.39 3.92
CA THR A 153 19.27 1.44 3.19
C THR A 153 20.30 2.15 2.30
N ALA A 154 19.91 3.26 1.65
CA ALA A 154 20.83 4.06 0.82
C ALA A 154 21.92 4.73 1.68
N GLU A 155 21.56 5.26 2.84
CA GLU A 155 22.49 5.85 3.81
C GLU A 155 23.45 4.80 4.36
N GLY A 156 22.93 3.66 4.86
CA GLY A 156 23.74 2.56 5.36
C GLY A 156 24.67 1.96 4.30
N SER A 157 24.24 1.92 3.04
CA SER A 157 25.11 1.51 1.92
C SER A 157 26.24 2.52 1.67
N THR A 158 25.98 3.81 1.87
CA THR A 158 26.99 4.88 1.75
C THR A 158 28.03 4.77 2.85
N GLU A 159 27.59 4.54 4.09
CA GLU A 159 28.48 4.28 5.22
C GLU A 159 29.32 3.00 5.00
N GLY A 160 28.67 1.92 4.54
CA GLY A 160 29.35 0.68 4.18
C GLY A 160 30.41 0.87 3.08
N LEU A 161 30.16 1.73 2.09
CA LEU A 161 31.15 2.10 1.07
C LEU A 161 32.35 2.83 1.66
N ASN A 162 32.13 3.75 2.60
CA ASN A 162 33.22 4.47 3.26
C ASN A 162 34.08 3.53 4.11
N LEU A 163 33.44 2.66 4.91
CA LEU A 163 34.15 1.64 5.67
C LEU A 163 34.96 0.71 4.76
N THR A 164 34.40 0.33 3.61
CA THR A 164 35.10 -0.49 2.62
C THR A 164 36.37 0.22 2.10
N LYS A 165 36.33 1.54 1.88
CA LYS A 165 37.51 2.33 1.47
C LYS A 165 38.57 2.40 2.58
N GLU A 166 38.15 2.55 3.83
CA GLU A 166 39.06 2.54 4.99
C GLU A 166 39.80 1.19 5.07
N ILE A 167 39.09 0.07 4.92
CA ILE A 167 39.73 -1.26 4.98
C ILE A 167 40.69 -1.47 3.79
N VAL A 168 40.40 -0.91 2.60
CA VAL A 168 41.38 -0.92 1.48
C VAL A 168 42.66 -0.19 1.89
N ALA A 169 42.54 1.01 2.46
CA ALA A 169 43.68 1.80 2.90
C ALA A 169 44.50 1.06 3.98
N ASP A 170 43.83 0.47 4.97
CA ASP A 170 44.48 -0.35 6.00
C ASP A 170 45.19 -1.57 5.40
N SER A 171 44.60 -2.18 4.37
CA SER A 171 45.20 -3.32 3.67
C SER A 171 46.40 -2.91 2.80
N ASP A 172 46.44 -1.67 2.30
CA ASP A 172 47.59 -1.10 1.60
C ASP A 172 48.72 -0.83 2.59
N LEU A 173 48.43 -0.21 3.74
CA LEU A 173 49.40 0.04 4.81
C LEU A 173 50.00 -1.26 5.35
N LEU A 174 49.17 -2.28 5.60
CA LEU A 174 49.66 -3.58 6.05
C LEU A 174 50.57 -4.25 5.00
N HIS A 175 50.32 -4.01 3.71
CA HIS A 175 51.19 -4.53 2.66
C HIS A 175 52.56 -3.85 2.65
N GLU A 176 52.60 -2.53 2.87
CA GLU A 176 53.84 -1.75 2.98
C GLU A 176 54.68 -2.20 4.19
N GLU A 177 54.04 -2.38 5.36
CA GLU A 177 54.72 -2.87 6.57
C GLU A 177 55.31 -4.28 6.38
N LEU A 178 54.61 -5.17 5.68
CA LEU A 178 55.13 -6.51 5.35
C LEU A 178 56.35 -6.44 4.43
N GLU A 179 56.39 -5.48 3.51
CA GLU A 179 57.54 -5.29 2.62
C GLU A 179 58.77 -4.82 3.39
N VAL A 180 58.60 -3.91 4.35
CA VAL A 180 59.65 -3.49 5.29
C VAL A 180 60.12 -4.66 6.15
N GLU A 181 59.20 -5.46 6.71
CA GLU A 181 59.54 -6.64 7.51
C GLU A 181 60.38 -7.65 6.69
N ASN A 182 59.99 -7.91 5.45
CA ASN A 182 60.73 -8.81 4.56
C ASN A 182 62.16 -8.33 4.30
N GLN A 183 62.38 -7.03 4.14
CA GLN A 183 63.73 -6.47 3.99
C GLN A 183 64.60 -6.71 5.24
N VAL A 184 64.01 -6.60 6.43
CA VAL A 184 64.71 -6.88 7.70
C VAL A 184 65.05 -8.36 7.81
N VAL A 185 64.12 -9.24 7.44
CA VAL A 185 64.33 -10.70 7.39
C VAL A 185 65.46 -11.06 6.43
N ASP A 186 65.47 -10.51 5.21
CA ASP A 186 66.53 -10.74 4.23
C ASP A 186 67.90 -10.29 4.76
N SER A 187 67.96 -9.12 5.41
CA SER A 187 69.19 -8.65 6.06
C SER A 187 69.64 -9.58 7.18
N LEU A 188 68.73 -10.14 7.98
CA LEU A 188 69.06 -11.08 9.05
C LEU A 188 69.59 -12.41 8.50
N VAL A 189 69.04 -12.89 7.37
CA VAL A 189 69.56 -14.07 6.65
C VAL A 189 71.00 -13.85 6.22
N GLU A 190 71.29 -12.70 5.60
CA GLU A 190 72.64 -12.35 5.16
C GLU A 190 73.62 -12.28 6.34
N LYS A 191 73.26 -11.55 7.41
CA LYS A 191 74.11 -11.44 8.61
C LYS A 191 74.32 -12.79 9.30
N SER A 192 73.32 -13.64 9.34
CA SER A 192 73.46 -14.99 9.90
C SER A 192 74.42 -15.86 9.09
N LYS A 193 74.43 -15.70 7.76
CA LYS A 193 75.38 -16.38 6.87
C LYS A 193 76.81 -15.89 7.08
N ASP A 194 77.01 -14.59 7.22
CA ASP A 194 78.32 -13.99 7.54
C ASP A 194 78.85 -14.54 8.87
N ILE A 195 78.01 -14.55 9.92
CA ILE A 195 78.39 -15.09 11.23
C ILE A 195 78.75 -16.58 11.11
N ALA A 196 77.95 -17.39 10.40
CA ALA A 196 78.25 -18.80 10.20
C ALA A 196 79.63 -19.02 9.53
N GLN A 197 80.00 -18.16 8.58
CA GLN A 197 81.32 -18.19 7.94
C GLN A 197 82.44 -17.85 8.94
N VAL A 198 82.27 -16.81 9.74
CA VAL A 198 83.24 -16.43 10.80
C VAL A 198 83.40 -17.57 11.82
N ILE A 199 82.32 -18.23 12.22
CA ILE A 199 82.36 -19.35 13.15
C ILE A 199 83.11 -20.55 12.58
N ASN A 200 82.96 -20.85 11.28
CA ASN A 200 83.75 -21.90 10.64
C ASN A 200 85.25 -21.55 10.66
N ILE A 201 85.64 -20.29 10.41
CA ILE A 201 87.03 -19.83 10.51
C ILE A 201 87.56 -20.00 11.95
N ILE A 202 86.76 -19.66 12.97
CA ILE A 202 87.17 -19.85 14.38
C ILE A 202 87.36 -21.34 14.70
N GLN A 203 86.49 -22.23 14.20
CA GLN A 203 86.66 -23.67 14.35
C GLN A 203 87.95 -24.17 13.69
N GLU A 204 88.28 -23.67 12.49
CA GLU A 204 89.53 -23.98 11.81
C GLU A 204 90.75 -23.48 12.59
N ILE A 205 90.74 -22.24 13.11
CA ILE A 205 91.82 -21.69 13.93
C ILE A 205 91.99 -22.49 15.22
N ALA A 206 90.89 -22.82 15.91
CA ALA A 206 90.91 -23.61 17.13
C ALA A 206 91.49 -25.02 16.86
N PHE A 207 91.10 -25.65 15.74
CA PHE A 207 91.65 -26.94 15.32
C PHE A 207 93.16 -26.85 15.03
N GLN A 208 93.60 -25.86 14.24
CA GLN A 208 95.01 -25.63 13.96
C GLN A 208 95.82 -25.37 15.23
N THR A 209 95.30 -24.54 16.14
CA THR A 209 95.93 -24.24 17.44
C THR A 209 96.05 -25.48 18.31
N ASN A 210 95.03 -26.34 18.33
CA ASN A 210 95.06 -27.61 19.02
C ASN A 210 96.17 -28.53 18.48
N ILE A 211 96.33 -28.63 17.14
CA ILE A 211 97.43 -29.40 16.53
C ILE A 211 98.81 -28.79 16.82
N LEU A 212 98.95 -27.47 16.73
CA LEU A 212 100.18 -26.74 17.07
C LEU A 212 100.60 -26.99 18.52
N SER A 213 99.64 -26.91 19.45
CA SER A 213 99.88 -27.15 20.88
C SER A 213 100.26 -28.60 21.17
N LEU A 214 99.69 -29.56 20.44
CA LEU A 214 100.06 -30.97 20.54
C LEU A 214 101.50 -31.19 20.09
N ASN A 215 101.89 -30.61 18.95
CA ASN A 215 103.26 -30.68 18.46
C ASN A 215 104.25 -30.05 19.45
N ALA A 216 103.90 -28.89 20.04
CA ALA A 216 104.70 -28.24 21.06
C ALA A 216 104.83 -29.07 22.35
N ALA A 217 103.75 -29.77 22.77
CA ALA A 217 103.79 -30.67 23.92
C ALA A 217 104.70 -31.88 23.68
N VAL A 218 104.69 -32.44 22.46
CA VAL A 218 105.60 -33.53 22.05
C VAL A 218 107.05 -33.07 22.07
N GLU A 219 107.35 -31.89 21.53
CA GLU A 219 108.71 -31.33 21.51
C GLU A 219 109.21 -31.00 22.93
N ALA A 220 108.33 -30.46 23.78
CA ALA A 220 108.63 -30.19 25.18
C ALA A 220 108.92 -31.47 25.99
N ALA A 221 108.21 -32.57 25.70
CA ALA A 221 108.50 -33.88 26.27
C ALA A 221 109.86 -34.43 25.80
N THR A 222 110.23 -34.15 24.55
CA THR A 222 111.51 -34.54 23.94
C THR A 222 112.70 -33.82 24.60
N ALA A 223 112.51 -32.57 25.05
CA ALA A 223 113.52 -31.78 25.75
C ALA A 223 113.73 -32.15 27.25
N GLY A 224 113.00 -33.13 27.78
CA GLY A 224 113.18 -33.65 29.15
C GLY A 224 112.94 -32.62 30.26
N GLU A 225 113.84 -32.51 31.23
CA GLU A 225 113.74 -31.58 32.38
C GLU A 225 113.66 -30.10 31.94
N ALA A 226 114.39 -29.70 30.89
CA ALA A 226 114.40 -28.33 30.38
C ALA A 226 113.07 -27.92 29.71
N GLY A 227 112.27 -28.89 29.26
CA GLY A 227 110.99 -28.68 28.56
C GLY A 227 109.77 -28.63 29.46
N LYS A 228 109.88 -28.92 30.77
CA LYS A 228 108.73 -29.02 31.70
C LYS A 228 107.85 -27.77 31.71
N GLY A 229 108.44 -26.57 31.71
CA GLY A 229 107.69 -25.31 31.66
C GLY A 229 106.92 -25.13 30.34
N PHE A 230 107.54 -25.49 29.22
CA PHE A 230 106.91 -25.43 27.89
C PHE A 230 105.78 -26.46 27.73
N ALA A 231 105.91 -27.65 28.33
CA ALA A 231 104.87 -28.67 28.31
C ALA A 231 103.58 -28.21 29.00
N VAL A 232 103.70 -27.49 30.12
CA VAL A 232 102.53 -26.91 30.83
C VAL A 232 101.85 -25.85 29.98
N VAL A 233 102.62 -24.95 29.35
CA VAL A 233 102.07 -23.92 28.45
C VAL A 233 101.38 -24.57 27.25
N ALA A 234 102.00 -25.57 26.63
CA ALA A 234 101.43 -26.30 25.49
C ALA A 234 100.10 -26.98 25.87
N GLN A 235 100.01 -27.60 27.05
CA GLN A 235 98.76 -28.20 27.53
C GLN A 235 97.67 -27.15 27.80
N GLU A 236 98.03 -25.97 28.32
CA GLU A 236 97.07 -24.89 28.54
C GLU A 236 96.56 -24.30 27.22
N VAL A 237 97.44 -24.10 26.23
CA VAL A 237 97.06 -23.68 24.87
C VAL A 237 96.12 -24.72 24.23
N ARG A 238 96.38 -26.01 24.44
CA ARG A 238 95.52 -27.10 23.96
C ARG A 238 94.12 -27.05 24.58
N ASN A 239 94.06 -26.85 25.90
CA ASN A 239 92.80 -26.69 26.62
C ASN A 239 92.02 -25.46 26.12
N LEU A 240 92.70 -24.33 25.90
CA LEU A 240 92.10 -23.12 25.35
C LEU A 240 91.57 -23.31 23.93
N ALA A 241 92.32 -24.02 23.08
CA ALA A 241 91.90 -24.35 21.72
C ALA A 241 90.64 -25.24 21.71
N THR A 242 90.59 -26.25 22.59
CA THR A 242 89.42 -27.13 22.74
C THR A 242 88.19 -26.34 23.22
N ARG A 243 88.36 -25.51 24.26
CA ARG A 243 87.29 -24.62 24.75
C ARG A 243 86.81 -23.64 23.69
N SER A 244 87.71 -23.14 22.84
CA SER A 244 87.35 -22.25 21.73
C SER A 244 86.53 -22.98 20.66
N ALA A 245 86.89 -24.23 20.34
CA ALA A 245 86.12 -25.05 19.42
C ALA A 245 84.70 -25.38 19.94
N ASP A 246 84.58 -25.69 21.24
CA ASP A 246 83.30 -25.95 21.89
C ASP A 246 82.42 -24.69 21.91
N ALA A 247 82.99 -23.52 22.24
CA ALA A 247 82.29 -22.25 22.20
C ALA A 247 81.82 -21.90 20.77
N ALA A 248 82.70 -22.08 19.76
CA ALA A 248 82.35 -21.86 18.37
C ALA A 248 81.21 -22.80 17.91
N LYS A 249 81.20 -24.06 18.36
CA LYS A 249 80.10 -25.00 18.12
C LYS A 249 78.79 -24.52 18.73
N GLN A 250 78.79 -24.07 19.98
CA GLN A 250 77.58 -23.52 20.63
C GLN A 250 77.03 -22.31 19.88
N ILE A 251 77.90 -21.40 19.42
CA ILE A 251 77.46 -20.25 18.61
C ILE A 251 76.88 -20.72 17.26
N LYS A 252 77.49 -21.72 16.62
CA LYS A 252 76.96 -22.31 15.38
C LYS A 252 75.55 -22.85 15.55
N ASP A 253 75.28 -23.53 16.66
CA ASP A 253 73.95 -24.07 16.97
C ASP A 253 72.94 -22.92 17.13
N VAL A 254 73.31 -21.84 17.83
CA VAL A 254 72.47 -20.62 17.96
C VAL A 254 72.20 -19.97 16.59
N VAL A 255 73.22 -19.80 15.74
CA VAL A 255 73.07 -19.24 14.39
C VAL A 255 72.15 -20.10 13.52
N THR A 256 72.29 -21.43 13.60
CA THR A 256 71.42 -22.37 12.89
C THR A 256 69.97 -22.23 13.35
N SER A 257 69.76 -22.05 14.65
CA SER A 257 68.44 -21.75 15.22
C SER A 257 67.86 -20.44 14.69
N ILE A 258 68.66 -19.37 14.63
CA ILE A 258 68.25 -18.07 14.08
C ILE A 258 67.84 -18.22 12.60
N GLN A 259 68.63 -18.95 11.80
CA GLN A 259 68.30 -19.21 10.39
C GLN A 259 66.98 -19.96 10.24
N ALA A 260 66.73 -20.96 11.08
CA ALA A 260 65.48 -21.72 11.06
C ALA A 260 64.26 -20.86 11.43
N GLU A 261 64.37 -19.99 12.45
CA GLU A 261 63.29 -19.06 12.80
C GLU A 261 63.07 -18.00 11.71
N THR A 262 64.13 -17.49 11.09
CA THR A 262 64.04 -16.52 9.99
C THR A 262 63.30 -17.12 8.78
N GLN A 263 63.56 -18.39 8.44
CA GLN A 263 62.82 -19.11 7.39
C GLN A 263 61.32 -19.28 7.71
N ARG A 264 60.98 -19.46 8.99
CA ARG A 264 59.57 -19.52 9.43
C ARG A 264 58.89 -18.16 9.29
N ILE A 265 59.58 -17.07 9.65
CA ILE A 265 59.07 -15.71 9.48
C ILE A 265 58.81 -15.43 8.00
N GLU A 266 59.74 -15.75 7.09
CA GLU A 266 59.56 -15.59 5.64
C GLU A 266 58.31 -16.35 5.13
N THR A 267 58.13 -17.59 5.58
CA THR A 267 56.96 -18.41 5.20
C THR A 267 55.66 -17.80 5.74
N SER A 268 55.69 -17.31 6.97
CA SER A 268 54.56 -16.63 7.60
C SER A 268 54.18 -15.35 6.85
N SER A 269 55.18 -14.51 6.54
CA SER A 269 55.00 -13.26 5.78
C SER A 269 54.35 -13.50 4.41
N LYS A 270 54.81 -14.52 3.66
CA LYS A 270 54.16 -14.92 2.39
C LYS A 270 52.69 -15.31 2.57
N LYS A 271 52.37 -16.03 3.65
CA LYS A 271 50.99 -16.41 3.96
C LYS A 271 50.14 -15.18 4.30
N VAL A 272 50.65 -14.26 5.11
CA VAL A 272 49.95 -13.01 5.46
C VAL A 272 49.71 -12.17 4.20
N SER A 273 50.72 -12.02 3.34
CA SER A 273 50.56 -11.31 2.06
C SER A 273 49.47 -11.92 1.18
N GLY A 274 49.39 -13.26 1.11
CA GLY A 274 48.29 -13.94 0.42
C GLY A 274 46.90 -13.60 0.99
N VAL A 275 46.77 -13.58 2.32
CA VAL A 275 45.52 -13.21 3.02
C VAL A 275 45.14 -11.75 2.76
N VAL A 276 46.12 -10.83 2.77
CA VAL A 276 45.88 -9.41 2.46
C VAL A 276 45.34 -9.25 1.03
N ASN A 277 45.94 -9.93 0.06
CA ASN A 277 45.48 -9.86 -1.32
C ASN A 277 44.07 -10.44 -1.51
N GLU A 278 43.77 -11.57 -0.87
CA GLU A 278 42.42 -12.14 -0.87
C GLU A 278 41.40 -11.21 -0.21
N THR A 279 41.79 -10.56 0.89
CA THR A 279 40.97 -9.58 1.60
C THR A 279 40.62 -8.40 0.69
N LYS A 280 41.60 -7.84 -0.04
CA LYS A 280 41.36 -6.78 -1.04
C LYS A 280 40.36 -7.21 -2.11
N GLN A 281 40.45 -8.44 -2.62
CA GLN A 281 39.50 -8.95 -3.61
C GLN A 281 38.08 -9.05 -3.04
N ARG A 282 37.92 -9.58 -1.81
CA ARG A 282 36.62 -9.68 -1.14
C ARG A 282 36.00 -8.30 -0.87
N ILE A 283 36.83 -7.34 -0.47
CA ILE A 283 36.43 -5.94 -0.25
C ILE A 283 35.99 -5.28 -1.56
N ALA A 284 36.65 -5.54 -2.69
CA ALA A 284 36.21 -5.04 -3.99
C ALA A 284 34.82 -5.57 -4.38
N VAL A 285 34.54 -6.85 -4.10
CA VAL A 285 33.19 -7.43 -4.29
C VAL A 285 32.17 -6.76 -3.36
N LEU A 286 32.52 -6.57 -2.09
CA LEU A 286 31.66 -5.89 -1.11
C LEU A 286 31.36 -4.44 -1.53
N SER A 287 32.35 -3.71 -2.02
CA SER A 287 32.18 -2.35 -2.54
C SER A 287 31.14 -2.32 -3.66
N LYS A 288 31.26 -3.23 -4.63
CA LYS A 288 30.30 -3.34 -5.74
C LYS A 288 28.89 -3.67 -5.27
N LEU A 289 28.76 -4.55 -4.27
CA LEU A 289 27.47 -4.89 -3.65
C LEU A 289 26.85 -3.66 -2.98
N MET A 290 27.63 -2.91 -2.20
CA MET A 290 27.15 -1.70 -1.53
C MET A 290 26.74 -0.60 -2.51
N THR A 291 27.49 -0.39 -3.60
CA THR A 291 27.07 0.51 -4.68
C THR A 291 25.76 0.07 -5.32
N THR A 292 25.57 -1.25 -5.50
CA THR A 292 24.34 -1.80 -6.06
C THR A 292 23.16 -1.60 -5.11
N PHE A 293 23.34 -1.84 -3.81
CA PHE A 293 22.31 -1.59 -2.79
C PHE A 293 21.95 -0.11 -2.71
N GLN A 294 22.93 0.78 -2.69
CA GLN A 294 22.69 2.23 -2.71
C GLN A 294 21.87 2.65 -3.93
N LYS A 295 22.23 2.15 -5.13
CA LYS A 295 21.50 2.46 -6.37
C LYS A 295 20.07 1.92 -6.34
N ASN A 296 19.88 0.68 -5.90
CA ASN A 296 18.56 0.07 -5.82
C ASN A 296 17.68 0.77 -4.79
N ALA A 297 18.23 1.10 -3.63
CA ALA A 297 17.54 1.84 -2.58
C ALA A 297 17.09 3.23 -3.05
N ASN A 298 17.98 3.99 -3.69
CA ASN A 298 17.62 5.28 -4.29
C ASN A 298 16.54 5.14 -5.37
N ARG A 299 16.61 4.09 -6.20
CA ARG A 299 15.57 3.81 -7.19
C ARG A 299 14.23 3.48 -6.54
N SER A 300 14.21 2.68 -5.48
CA SER A 300 13.00 2.34 -4.74
C SER A 300 12.28 3.58 -4.21
N VAL A 301 13.01 4.60 -3.74
CA VAL A 301 12.41 5.87 -3.29
C VAL A 301 11.57 6.51 -4.41
N TYR A 302 12.10 6.59 -5.63
CA TYR A 302 11.39 7.15 -6.78
C TYR A 302 10.19 6.29 -7.21
N GLU A 303 10.32 4.95 -7.16
CA GLU A 303 9.22 4.05 -7.48
C GLU A 303 8.08 4.17 -6.46
N VAL A 304 8.41 4.23 -5.17
CA VAL A 304 7.46 4.44 -4.08
C VAL A 304 6.76 5.79 -4.22
N GLU A 305 7.48 6.85 -4.55
CA GLU A 305 6.88 8.17 -4.82
C GLU A 305 5.86 8.10 -5.96
N SER A 306 6.23 7.49 -7.10
CA SER A 306 5.32 7.34 -8.24
C SER A 306 4.07 6.52 -7.90
N ILE A 307 4.21 5.43 -7.14
CA ILE A 307 3.09 4.59 -6.71
C ILE A 307 2.20 5.35 -5.71
N SER A 308 2.80 6.06 -4.75
CA SER A 308 2.08 6.89 -3.78
C SER A 308 1.22 7.95 -4.48
N ASN A 309 1.80 8.64 -5.46
CA ASN A 309 1.09 9.63 -6.27
C ASN A 309 -0.11 9.01 -7.01
N LYS A 310 0.07 7.82 -7.61
CA LYS A 310 -1.02 7.09 -8.28
C LYS A 310 -2.15 6.72 -7.31
N ILE A 311 -1.82 6.18 -6.14
CA ILE A 311 -2.82 5.78 -5.15
C ILE A 311 -3.57 6.98 -4.62
N PHE A 312 -2.87 8.07 -4.30
CA PHE A 312 -3.51 9.29 -3.82
C PHE A 312 -4.51 9.85 -4.84
N ILE A 313 -4.13 9.90 -6.11
CA ILE A 313 -5.03 10.37 -7.18
C ILE A 313 -6.26 9.46 -7.30
N ASN A 314 -6.09 8.14 -7.25
CA ASN A 314 -7.23 7.21 -7.28
C ASN A 314 -8.11 7.32 -6.03
N LEU A 315 -7.52 7.56 -4.86
CA LEU A 315 -8.23 7.85 -3.62
C LEU A 315 -9.07 9.13 -3.74
N ALA A 316 -8.53 10.19 -4.33
CA ALA A 316 -9.27 11.42 -4.57
C ALA A 316 -10.48 11.20 -5.50
N LYS A 317 -10.31 10.38 -6.55
CA LYS A 317 -11.44 9.98 -7.43
C LYS A 317 -12.48 9.17 -6.65
N LEU A 318 -12.03 8.21 -5.84
CA LEU A 318 -12.91 7.39 -5.01
C LEU A 318 -13.69 8.22 -3.98
N ASP A 319 -13.05 9.20 -3.35
CA ASP A 319 -13.69 10.14 -2.42
C ASP A 319 -14.86 10.88 -3.12
N HIS A 320 -14.69 11.27 -4.39
CA HIS A 320 -15.75 11.90 -5.17
C HIS A 320 -16.87 10.91 -5.55
N VAL A 321 -16.54 9.66 -5.88
CA VAL A 321 -17.55 8.61 -6.11
C VAL A 321 -18.38 8.37 -4.86
N ILE A 322 -17.74 8.27 -3.69
CA ILE A 322 -18.41 8.11 -2.39
C ILE A 322 -19.30 9.32 -2.10
N TYR A 323 -18.78 10.54 -2.31
CA TYR A 323 -19.52 11.77 -2.07
C TYR A 323 -20.78 11.87 -2.95
N LYS A 324 -20.68 11.58 -4.25
CA LYS A 324 -21.83 11.51 -5.17
C LYS A 324 -22.80 10.38 -4.81
N ASN A 325 -22.31 9.19 -4.48
CA ASN A 325 -23.16 8.08 -4.04
C ASN A 325 -24.01 8.47 -2.82
N ASN A 326 -23.39 9.11 -1.82
CA ASN A 326 -24.10 9.58 -0.64
C ASN A 326 -25.12 10.67 -0.97
N LEU A 327 -24.82 11.56 -1.92
CA LEU A 327 -25.77 12.55 -2.43
C LEU A 327 -27.00 11.86 -3.06
N TYR A 328 -26.78 10.83 -3.88
CA TYR A 328 -27.88 10.07 -4.49
C TYR A 328 -28.75 9.38 -3.44
N GLN A 329 -28.15 8.80 -2.40
CA GLN A 329 -28.93 8.22 -1.30
C GLN A 329 -29.78 9.28 -0.59
N LEU A 330 -29.23 10.48 -0.36
CA LEU A 330 -29.97 11.59 0.24
C LEU A 330 -31.16 12.01 -0.63
N ILE A 331 -30.96 12.16 -1.94
CA ILE A 331 -32.01 12.60 -2.88
C ILE A 331 -33.10 11.54 -3.08
N PHE A 332 -32.75 10.25 -3.04
CA PHE A 332 -33.72 9.17 -3.09
C PHE A 332 -34.44 8.90 -1.76
N GLY A 333 -34.11 9.64 -0.70
CA GLY A 333 -34.74 9.46 0.63
C GLY A 333 -34.29 8.19 1.36
N ASN A 334 -33.16 7.60 0.95
CA ASN A 334 -32.56 6.44 1.62
C ASN A 334 -31.67 6.86 2.79
N ASP A 335 -31.34 5.89 3.66
CA ASP A 335 -30.28 6.04 4.64
C ASP A 335 -28.98 6.47 3.95
N ASN A 336 -28.37 7.54 4.44
CA ASN A 336 -27.22 8.15 3.80
C ASN A 336 -26.24 8.74 4.82
N ASN A 337 -25.00 8.88 4.38
CA ASN A 337 -23.93 9.54 5.13
C ASN A 337 -23.47 10.83 4.43
N PHE A 338 -24.38 11.50 3.71
CA PHE A 338 -24.01 12.72 2.99
C PHE A 338 -23.67 13.84 3.98
N LYS A 339 -22.45 14.36 3.86
CA LYS A 339 -21.95 15.47 4.67
C LYS A 339 -21.57 16.59 3.72
N ALA A 340 -22.37 17.66 3.72
CA ALA A 340 -22.05 18.84 2.94
C ALA A 340 -20.68 19.38 3.35
N VAL A 341 -19.79 19.54 2.37
CA VAL A 341 -18.43 20.05 2.55
C VAL A 341 -18.07 20.82 1.30
N ASP A 342 -17.39 21.95 1.45
CA ASP A 342 -16.87 22.69 0.30
C ASP A 342 -15.61 22.03 -0.26
N HIS A 343 -15.28 22.41 -1.50
CA HIS A 343 -14.12 21.88 -2.21
C HIS A 343 -12.78 22.10 -1.50
N HIS A 344 -12.58 23.15 -0.70
CA HIS A 344 -11.32 23.38 0.01
C HIS A 344 -11.17 22.51 1.27
N ASN A 345 -12.28 22.25 1.96
CA ASN A 345 -12.26 21.50 3.22
C ASN A 345 -12.27 19.97 3.06
N CYS A 346 -12.45 19.46 1.85
CA CYS A 346 -12.35 18.03 1.56
C CYS A 346 -10.87 17.56 1.45
N ARG A 347 -10.62 16.25 1.37
CA ARG A 347 -9.25 15.70 1.29
C ARG A 347 -8.49 16.24 0.07
N LEU A 348 -9.14 16.26 -1.10
CA LEU A 348 -8.53 16.78 -2.32
C LEU A 348 -8.27 18.29 -2.22
N GLY A 349 -9.18 19.06 -1.61
CA GLY A 349 -9.00 20.49 -1.37
C GLY A 349 -7.80 20.79 -0.49
N LYS A 350 -7.70 20.11 0.66
CA LYS A 350 -6.54 20.27 1.56
C LYS A 350 -5.22 19.95 0.86
N TRP A 351 -5.22 18.89 0.04
CA TRP A 351 -4.07 18.52 -0.81
C TRP A 351 -3.76 19.60 -1.86
N TYR A 352 -4.79 20.19 -2.46
CA TYR A 352 -4.67 21.22 -3.48
C TYR A 352 -4.19 22.59 -2.93
N ASP A 353 -4.71 23.01 -1.78
CA ASP A 353 -4.45 24.34 -1.25
C ASP A 353 -3.15 24.41 -0.43
N THR A 354 -2.91 23.39 0.40
CA THR A 354 -1.90 23.47 1.49
C THR A 354 -1.04 22.23 1.67
N GLY A 355 -1.39 21.10 1.05
CA GLY A 355 -0.70 19.82 1.26
C GLY A 355 0.33 19.51 0.17
N LEU A 356 0.68 18.21 0.09
CA LEU A 356 1.63 17.69 -0.91
C LEU A 356 1.25 18.06 -2.34
N GLY A 357 -0.03 18.19 -2.67
CA GLY A 357 -0.45 18.64 -4.01
C GLY A 357 0.09 20.02 -4.32
N LYS A 358 0.01 20.94 -3.37
CA LYS A 358 0.50 22.30 -3.53
C LYS A 358 2.01 22.32 -3.67
N GLU A 359 2.71 21.58 -2.83
CA GLU A 359 4.17 21.54 -2.78
C GLU A 359 4.75 20.86 -4.04
N GLU A 360 4.20 19.70 -4.41
CA GLU A 360 4.82 18.78 -5.37
C GLU A 360 4.17 18.75 -6.75
N PHE A 361 2.99 19.34 -6.92
CA PHE A 361 2.25 19.30 -8.19
C PHE A 361 1.83 20.68 -8.70
N SER A 362 1.93 21.75 -7.91
CA SER A 362 1.41 23.06 -8.35
C SER A 362 2.10 23.67 -9.57
N PHE A 363 3.26 23.16 -9.94
CA PHE A 363 4.01 23.56 -11.13
C PHE A 363 3.56 22.88 -12.41
N VAL A 364 2.78 21.79 -12.35
CA VAL A 364 2.35 21.09 -13.57
C VAL A 364 1.21 21.85 -14.26
N PRO A 365 1.19 21.94 -15.60
CA PRO A 365 0.22 22.76 -16.34
C PRO A 365 -1.24 22.48 -16.00
N SER A 366 -1.59 21.21 -15.80
CA SER A 366 -2.98 20.80 -15.57
C SER A 366 -3.48 21.10 -14.15
N TYR A 367 -2.59 21.40 -13.20
CA TYR A 367 -2.94 21.58 -11.79
C TYR A 367 -4.04 22.63 -11.57
N LYS A 368 -3.86 23.83 -12.11
CA LYS A 368 -4.81 24.95 -11.95
C LYS A 368 -6.17 24.68 -12.60
N GLY A 369 -6.23 23.78 -13.58
CA GLY A 369 -7.46 23.46 -14.30
C GLY A 369 -8.43 22.60 -13.49
N LEU A 370 -7.94 21.91 -12.46
CA LEU A 370 -8.74 21.06 -11.57
C LEU A 370 -9.81 21.85 -10.80
N GLU A 371 -9.41 23.02 -10.28
CA GLU A 371 -10.16 23.78 -9.28
C GLU A 371 -11.58 24.15 -9.72
N LYS A 372 -11.73 24.62 -10.97
CA LYS A 372 -13.03 25.03 -11.52
C LYS A 372 -14.05 23.89 -11.46
N TYR A 373 -13.63 22.68 -11.83
CA TYR A 373 -14.51 21.52 -11.89
C TYR A 373 -14.74 20.94 -10.49
N HIS A 374 -13.70 20.95 -9.65
CA HIS A 374 -13.81 20.54 -8.25
C HIS A 374 -14.79 21.42 -7.46
N HIS A 375 -14.70 22.74 -7.61
CA HIS A 375 -15.69 23.69 -7.10
C HIS A 375 -17.09 23.35 -7.58
N THR A 376 -17.27 23.09 -8.88
CA THR A 376 -18.59 22.81 -9.47
C THR A 376 -19.24 21.57 -8.85
N VAL A 377 -18.48 20.48 -8.65
CA VAL A 377 -18.99 19.26 -8.00
C VAL A 377 -19.54 19.58 -6.60
N HIS A 378 -18.73 20.19 -5.73
CA HIS A 378 -19.14 20.47 -4.36
C HIS A 378 -20.26 21.51 -4.30
N HIS A 379 -20.18 22.57 -5.10
CA HIS A 379 -21.15 23.64 -5.11
C HIS A 379 -22.54 23.13 -5.54
N GLN A 380 -22.63 22.42 -6.67
CA GLN A 380 -23.91 21.90 -7.16
C GLN A 380 -24.47 20.78 -6.27
N ALA A 381 -23.60 19.89 -5.74
CA ALA A 381 -24.03 18.85 -4.80
C ALA A 381 -24.60 19.43 -3.51
N ASN A 382 -23.92 20.41 -2.89
CA ASN A 382 -24.38 21.04 -1.66
C ASN A 382 -25.66 21.86 -1.88
N LEU A 383 -25.80 22.54 -3.02
CA LEU A 383 -27.04 23.23 -3.39
C LEU A 383 -28.18 22.23 -3.53
N LEU A 384 -27.97 21.14 -4.28
CA LEU A 384 -28.98 20.11 -4.49
C LEU A 384 -29.41 19.46 -3.17
N ALA A 385 -28.46 19.12 -2.30
CA ALA A 385 -28.75 18.62 -0.96
C ALA A 385 -29.60 19.64 -0.17
N LYS A 386 -29.18 20.90 -0.12
CA LYS A 386 -29.90 21.95 0.63
C LYS A 386 -31.32 22.20 0.12
N GLU A 387 -31.51 22.22 -1.19
CA GLU A 387 -32.79 22.55 -1.83
C GLU A 387 -33.76 21.35 -1.84
N CYS A 388 -33.24 20.12 -1.93
CA CYS A 388 -34.04 18.94 -2.22
C CYS A 388 -34.02 17.84 -1.15
N SER A 389 -33.30 17.99 -0.03
CA SER A 389 -33.22 16.96 1.02
C SER A 389 -34.33 16.99 2.08
N GLY A 390 -35.43 17.72 1.84
CA GLY A 390 -36.52 17.89 2.81
C GLY A 390 -37.75 17.04 2.46
N HIS A 391 -38.35 16.40 3.47
CA HIS A 391 -39.63 15.67 3.32
C HIS A 391 -40.80 16.57 2.84
N SER A 392 -40.65 17.90 2.92
CA SER A 392 -41.67 18.90 2.61
C SER A 392 -41.37 19.77 1.38
N VAL A 393 -40.18 19.66 0.78
CA VAL A 393 -39.79 20.48 -0.38
C VAL A 393 -39.86 19.64 -1.65
N SER A 394 -40.86 19.94 -2.49
CA SER A 394 -40.98 19.35 -3.82
C SER A 394 -40.01 20.05 -4.76
N CYS A 395 -38.78 19.59 -4.82
CA CYS A 395 -37.95 19.88 -5.98
C CYS A 395 -38.58 19.26 -7.22
N SER A 396 -38.63 20.02 -8.31
CA SER A 396 -39.06 19.46 -9.59
C SER A 396 -38.07 18.36 -10.02
N LYS A 397 -38.59 17.29 -10.63
CA LYS A 397 -37.75 16.22 -11.20
C LYS A 397 -36.68 16.78 -12.15
N GLN A 398 -37.07 17.74 -13.00
CA GLN A 398 -36.17 18.40 -13.95
C GLN A 398 -34.97 19.08 -13.25
N LEU A 399 -35.23 19.82 -12.16
CA LEU A 399 -34.17 20.48 -11.41
C LEU A 399 -33.15 19.48 -10.84
N ILE A 400 -33.64 18.35 -10.31
CA ILE A 400 -32.78 17.30 -9.77
C ILE A 400 -31.92 16.71 -10.90
N GLU A 401 -32.52 16.37 -12.04
CA GLU A 401 -31.81 15.81 -13.20
C GLU A 401 -30.75 16.78 -13.75
N ASP A 402 -31.09 18.07 -13.92
CA ASP A 402 -30.16 19.09 -14.42
C ASP A 402 -28.96 19.28 -13.48
N LYS A 403 -29.21 19.31 -12.16
CA LYS A 403 -28.14 19.48 -11.16
C LYS A 403 -27.25 18.25 -11.05
N ILE A 404 -27.83 17.05 -11.10
CA ILE A 404 -27.06 15.80 -11.09
C ILE A 404 -26.18 15.72 -12.34
N GLN A 405 -26.69 16.10 -13.51
CA GLN A 405 -25.89 16.13 -14.74
C GLN A 405 -24.67 17.04 -14.60
N LEU A 406 -24.85 18.26 -14.06
CA LEU A 406 -23.73 19.18 -13.81
C LEU A 406 -22.69 18.61 -12.83
N VAL A 407 -23.13 17.88 -11.80
CA VAL A 407 -22.23 17.21 -10.84
C VAL A 407 -21.45 16.09 -11.52
N GLU A 408 -22.11 15.27 -12.33
CA GLU A 408 -21.49 14.17 -13.06
C GLU A 408 -20.48 14.67 -14.10
N ASP A 409 -20.88 15.62 -14.95
CA ASP A 409 -20.01 16.21 -15.97
C ASP A 409 -18.76 16.84 -15.32
N ALA A 410 -18.94 17.63 -14.26
CA ALA A 410 -17.82 18.25 -13.56
C ALA A 410 -16.91 17.20 -12.90
N SER A 411 -17.49 16.13 -12.35
CA SER A 411 -16.72 15.02 -11.76
C SER A 411 -15.87 14.30 -12.80
N GLU A 412 -16.36 14.13 -14.03
CA GLU A 412 -15.57 13.56 -15.12
C GLU A 412 -14.35 14.42 -15.44
N TYR A 413 -14.53 15.74 -15.53
CA TYR A 413 -13.41 16.65 -15.72
C TYR A 413 -12.43 16.64 -14.55
N VAL A 414 -12.90 16.56 -13.30
CA VAL A 414 -12.02 16.36 -12.13
C VAL A 414 -11.13 15.12 -12.36
N PHE A 415 -11.70 14.01 -12.83
CA PHE A 415 -10.92 12.77 -13.03
C PHE A 415 -9.90 12.93 -14.15
N ILE A 416 -10.27 13.56 -15.26
CA ILE A 416 -9.38 13.86 -16.39
C ILE A 416 -8.20 14.73 -15.92
N TYR A 417 -8.47 15.79 -15.15
CA TYR A 417 -7.41 16.66 -14.65
C TYR A 417 -6.48 15.96 -13.67
N LEU A 418 -7.02 15.13 -12.78
CA LEU A 418 -6.21 14.32 -11.87
C LEU A 418 -5.29 13.35 -12.63
N ASP A 419 -5.77 12.73 -13.71
CA ASP A 419 -4.94 11.85 -14.56
C ASP A 419 -3.83 12.62 -15.28
N LYS A 420 -4.15 13.79 -15.84
CA LYS A 420 -3.14 14.65 -16.49
C LYS A 420 -2.08 15.13 -15.51
N ILE A 421 -2.49 15.58 -14.32
CA ILE A 421 -1.56 16.01 -13.27
C ILE A 421 -0.59 14.88 -12.90
N LEU A 422 -1.11 13.66 -12.79
CA LEU A 422 -0.32 12.47 -12.49
C LEU A 422 0.65 12.11 -13.62
N GLU A 423 0.21 12.17 -14.88
CA GLU A 423 1.06 11.95 -16.05
C GLU A 423 2.20 12.98 -16.11
N GLU A 424 1.87 14.26 -16.01
CA GLU A 424 2.83 15.38 -16.01
C GLU A 424 3.87 15.26 -14.88
N LYS A 425 3.43 14.90 -13.65
CA LYS A 425 4.37 14.67 -12.53
C LYS A 425 5.25 13.45 -12.76
N ASN A 426 4.68 12.33 -13.23
CA ASN A 426 5.47 11.11 -13.48
C ASN A 426 6.56 11.34 -14.53
N GLU A 427 6.29 12.10 -15.59
CA GLU A 427 7.34 12.47 -16.55
C GLU A 427 8.49 13.25 -15.90
N THR A 428 8.18 14.13 -14.95
CA THR A 428 9.17 14.93 -14.22
C THR A 428 10.00 14.04 -13.28
N VAL A 429 9.34 13.22 -12.47
CA VAL A 429 9.98 12.26 -11.54
C VAL A 429 10.91 11.30 -12.30
N MET A 430 10.46 10.78 -13.45
CA MET A 430 11.29 9.87 -14.25
C MET A 430 12.52 10.55 -14.86
N LYS A 431 12.42 11.82 -15.25
CA LYS A 431 13.58 12.62 -15.71
C LYS A 431 14.58 12.85 -14.57
N GLU A 432 14.10 13.19 -13.37
CA GLU A 432 14.94 13.38 -12.19
C GLU A 432 15.62 12.08 -11.76
N ALA A 433 14.88 10.97 -11.72
CA ALA A 433 15.41 9.65 -11.42
C ALA A 433 16.48 9.24 -12.45
N ALA A 434 16.25 9.49 -13.74
CA ALA A 434 17.23 9.23 -14.79
C ALA A 434 18.53 10.02 -14.57
N GLN A 435 18.42 11.31 -14.21
CA GLN A 435 19.58 12.14 -13.92
C GLN A 435 20.34 11.69 -12.68
N LYS A 436 19.66 11.35 -11.57
CA LYS A 436 20.35 10.98 -10.32
C LYS A 436 20.87 9.55 -10.26
N LEU A 437 20.31 8.63 -11.03
CA LEU A 437 20.66 7.20 -10.97
C LEU A 437 21.63 6.76 -12.08
N PHE A 438 21.78 7.57 -13.13
CA PHE A 438 22.55 7.21 -14.33
C PHE A 438 23.54 8.28 -14.82
N ASN A 439 23.50 9.51 -14.29
CA ASN A 439 24.62 10.45 -14.36
C ASN A 439 25.33 10.50 -13.01
#